data_AF-A0A6C0LIP6-F1
#
_entry.id   AF-A0A6C0LIP6-F1
#
_cell.length_a   1.000
_cell.length_b   1.000
_cell.length_c   1.000
_cell.angle_alpha   90.00
_cell.angle_beta   90.00
_cell.angle_gamma   90.00
#
_symmetry.space_group_name_H-M   'P 1'
#
loop_
_entity.id
_entity.type
_entity.pdbx_description
1 polymer ?
#
loop_
_entity_poly.entity_id
_entity_poly.type
_entity_poly.pdbx_seq_one_letter_code
_entity_poly.pdbx_strand_id
1 'polypeptide(L)'
;MCPLCTLVPSSHSLQKVLETPDIIYYYTCPAKATLYYDVKGILEHYSGVLSEIPENKEWVWIFDSLGFGLKHAIQTNVAIELAKLISNKFSKNLKKIIIINPTFYTTIINKAILPFLDKKIKDLIEIDYELKHVDEVFE
;
A
#
# COMPACT_ATOMS: atom_id res chain seq x y z
N MET A 1 -0.39 -6.18 15.19
CA MET A 1 0.33 -4.91 15.42
C MET A 1 1.87 -5.07 15.48
N CYS A 2 2.64 -4.23 14.76
CA CYS A 2 4.11 -4.23 14.75
C CYS A 2 4.69 -3.63 16.06
N PRO A 3 5.62 -4.31 16.77
CA PRO A 3 6.21 -3.79 18.01
C PRO A 3 6.94 -2.45 17.83
N LEU A 4 7.63 -2.28 16.71
CA LEU A 4 8.36 -1.05 16.43
C LEU A 4 7.40 0.13 16.18
N CYS A 5 6.32 -0.09 15.42
CA CYS A 5 5.29 0.92 15.19
C CYS A 5 4.52 1.30 16.46
N THR A 6 4.51 0.42 17.49
CA THR A 6 3.94 0.76 18.81
C THR A 6 4.80 1.80 19.54
N LEU A 7 6.11 1.76 19.34
CA LEU A 7 7.07 2.69 19.95
C LEU A 7 7.28 3.95 19.09
N VAL A 8 7.29 3.77 17.76
CA VAL A 8 7.54 4.82 16.77
C VAL A 8 6.50 4.69 15.65
N PRO A 9 5.32 5.33 15.77
CA PRO A 9 4.21 5.17 14.82
C PRO A 9 4.56 5.53 13.37
N SER A 10 5.58 6.36 13.15
CA SER A 10 6.06 6.76 11.82
C SER A 10 7.09 5.80 11.20
N SER A 11 7.34 4.63 11.79
CA SER A 11 8.31 3.66 11.27
C SER A 11 7.91 3.11 9.90
N HIS A 12 6.73 2.50 9.81
CA HIS A 12 6.23 1.90 8.58
C HIS A 12 4.89 2.51 8.21
N SER A 13 4.70 2.80 6.92
CA SER A 13 3.48 3.41 6.43
C SER A 13 2.47 2.33 6.03
N LEU A 14 1.42 2.18 6.84
CA LEU A 14 0.12 1.60 6.49
C LEU A 14 -0.82 1.89 7.66
N GLN A 15 -1.93 2.58 7.42
CA GLN A 15 -2.91 2.93 8.45
C GLN A 15 -4.33 2.83 7.92
N LYS A 16 -5.28 2.43 8.76
CA LYS A 16 -6.71 2.49 8.45
C LYS A 16 -7.15 3.95 8.48
N VAL A 17 -7.82 4.41 7.43
CA VAL A 17 -8.31 5.81 7.31
C VAL A 17 -9.82 5.92 7.32
N LEU A 18 -10.51 4.90 6.80
CA LEU A 18 -11.96 4.83 6.80
C LEU A 18 -12.43 3.39 6.93
N GLU A 19 -13.57 3.21 7.57
CA GLU A 19 -14.26 1.93 7.63
C GLU A 19 -15.76 2.16 7.41
N THR A 20 -16.30 1.45 6.42
CA THR A 20 -17.73 1.38 6.13
C THR A 20 -18.26 0.01 6.61
N PRO A 21 -19.58 -0.27 6.52
CA PRO A 21 -20.10 -1.59 6.84
C PRO A 21 -19.40 -2.73 6.08
N ASP A 22 -19.05 -2.50 4.80
CA ASP A 22 -18.54 -3.56 3.91
C ASP A 22 -17.05 -3.43 3.55
N ILE A 23 -16.47 -2.22 3.63
CA ILE A 23 -15.14 -1.93 3.10
C ILE A 23 -14.27 -1.23 4.15
N ILE A 24 -13.02 -1.67 4.27
CA ILE A 24 -11.95 -0.99 5.03
C ILE A 24 -10.98 -0.31 4.05
N TYR A 25 -10.68 0.97 4.29
CA TYR A 25 -9.73 1.74 3.50
C TYR A 25 -8.43 1.92 4.28
N TYR A 26 -7.34 1.50 3.65
CA TYR A 26 -5.99 1.66 4.17
C TYR A 26 -5.21 2.66 3.33
N TYR A 27 -4.39 3.47 3.99
CA TYR A 27 -3.55 4.49 3.37
C TYR A 27 -2.07 4.24 3.65
N THR A 28 -1.25 4.47 2.63
CA THR A 28 0.21 4.44 2.70
C THR A 28 0.80 5.65 1.98
N CYS A 29 1.79 6.31 2.60
CA CYS A 29 2.67 7.27 1.95
C CYS A 29 4.13 6.96 2.33
N PRO A 30 4.94 6.36 1.43
CA PRO A 30 6.31 5.96 1.76
C PRO A 30 7.20 7.13 2.16
N ALA A 31 6.96 8.33 1.62
CA ALA A 31 7.72 9.52 1.95
C ALA A 31 7.54 9.98 3.42
N LYS A 32 6.45 9.57 4.08
CA LYS A 32 6.17 9.82 5.51
C LYS A 32 6.77 8.76 6.43
N ALA A 33 7.22 7.61 5.89
CA ALA A 33 7.82 6.55 6.70
C ALA A 33 9.30 6.82 6.98
N THR A 34 9.72 6.68 8.23
CA THR A 34 11.12 6.80 8.64
C THR A 34 11.95 5.58 8.26
N LEU A 35 11.32 4.40 8.22
CA LEU A 35 11.95 3.12 7.86
C LEU A 35 11.38 2.56 6.55
N TYR A 36 11.24 3.40 5.54
CA TYR A 36 10.71 3.04 4.21
C TYR A 36 11.54 1.96 3.47
N TYR A 37 12.76 1.69 3.92
CA TYR A 37 13.70 0.72 3.36
C TYR A 37 13.70 -0.63 4.09
N ASP A 38 13.04 -0.72 5.25
CA ASP A 38 13.04 -1.92 6.10
C ASP A 38 12.06 -2.97 5.58
N VAL A 39 12.48 -3.73 4.57
CA VAL A 39 11.65 -4.75 3.91
C VAL A 39 10.99 -5.68 4.94
N LYS A 40 11.76 -6.22 5.89
CA LYS A 40 11.24 -7.18 6.86
C LYS A 40 10.19 -6.55 7.76
N GLY A 41 10.50 -5.41 8.38
CA GLY A 41 9.55 -4.73 9.27
C GLY A 41 8.31 -4.24 8.53
N ILE A 42 8.44 -3.79 7.28
CA ILE A 42 7.30 -3.42 6.43
C ILE A 42 6.38 -4.62 6.19
N LEU A 43 6.94 -5.77 5.79
CA LEU A 43 6.13 -6.98 5.53
C LEU A 43 5.46 -7.51 6.79
N GLU A 44 6.14 -7.44 7.94
CA GLU A 44 5.58 -7.81 9.24
C GLU A 44 4.45 -6.84 9.65
N HIS A 45 4.64 -5.54 9.46
CA HIS A 45 3.61 -4.52 9.72
C HIS A 45 2.39 -4.71 8.84
N TYR A 46 2.56 -4.87 7.52
CA TYR A 46 1.47 -5.11 6.58
C TYR A 46 0.75 -6.42 6.91
N SER A 47 1.49 -7.50 7.20
CA SER A 47 0.91 -8.77 7.59
C SER A 47 0.08 -8.65 8.86
N GLY A 48 0.58 -7.93 9.87
CA GLY A 48 -0.13 -7.71 11.12
C GLY A 48 -1.43 -6.93 10.92
N VAL A 49 -1.36 -5.78 10.22
CA VAL A 49 -2.53 -4.92 9.98
C VAL A 49 -3.57 -5.60 9.09
N LEU A 50 -3.16 -6.19 7.96
CA LEU A 50 -4.10 -6.79 7.01
C LEU A 50 -4.71 -8.11 7.53
N SER A 51 -4.05 -8.82 8.45
CA SER A 51 -4.63 -9.98 9.12
C SER A 51 -5.74 -9.64 10.12
N GLU A 52 -5.92 -8.37 10.48
CA GLU A 52 -7.02 -7.90 11.34
C GLU A 52 -8.31 -7.63 10.53
N ILE A 53 -8.27 -7.74 9.20
CA ILE A 53 -9.45 -7.54 8.33
C ILE A 53 -10.43 -8.71 8.51
N PRO A 54 -11.69 -8.46 8.88
CA PRO A 54 -12.71 -9.51 8.94
C PRO A 54 -12.94 -10.18 7.57
N GLU A 55 -13.18 -11.49 7.55
CA GLU A 55 -13.34 -12.25 6.29
C GLU A 55 -14.52 -11.75 5.42
N ASN A 56 -15.54 -11.15 6.05
CA ASN A 56 -16.72 -10.62 5.39
C ASN A 56 -16.55 -9.17 4.90
N LYS A 57 -15.38 -8.56 5.08
CA LYS A 57 -15.10 -7.20 4.60
C LYS A 57 -14.13 -7.23 3.42
N GLU A 58 -14.40 -6.35 2.47
CA GLU A 58 -13.46 -5.99 1.43
C GLU A 58 -12.48 -4.92 1.95
N TRP A 59 -11.36 -4.75 1.25
CA TRP A 59 -10.45 -3.66 1.55
C TRP A 59 -9.91 -2.97 0.31
N VAL A 60 -9.60 -1.68 0.47
CA VAL A 60 -9.00 -0.83 -0.55
C VAL A 60 -7.67 -0.31 -0.03
N TRP A 61 -6.66 -0.33 -0.89
CA TRP A 61 -5.35 0.22 -0.59
C TRP A 61 -5.12 1.52 -1.35
N ILE A 62 -4.97 2.62 -0.62
CA ILE A 62 -4.63 3.94 -1.17
C ILE A 62 -3.12 4.15 -0.98
N PHE A 63 -2.40 4.21 -2.09
CA PHE A 63 -0.97 4.50 -2.15
C PHE A 63 -0.77 5.95 -2.58
N ASP A 64 -0.39 6.79 -1.63
CA ASP A 64 -0.07 8.19 -1.86
C ASP A 64 1.41 8.35 -2.21
N SER A 65 1.64 8.64 -3.49
CA SER A 65 2.96 8.83 -4.06
C SER A 65 3.52 10.24 -3.83
N LEU A 66 2.86 11.11 -3.05
CA LEU A 66 3.39 12.43 -2.73
C LEU A 66 4.78 12.30 -2.06
N GLY A 67 5.78 12.97 -2.65
CA GLY A 67 7.18 12.88 -2.19
C GLY A 67 7.88 11.56 -2.53
N PHE A 68 7.24 10.64 -3.26
CA PHE A 68 7.87 9.43 -3.77
C PHE A 68 8.88 9.77 -4.86
N GLY A 69 10.15 9.45 -4.61
CA GLY A 69 11.30 9.96 -5.35
C GLY A 69 12.36 8.89 -5.54
N LEU A 70 13.51 9.24 -6.11
CA LEU A 70 14.57 8.28 -6.43
C LEU A 70 14.98 7.40 -5.22
N LYS A 71 15.13 7.99 -4.03
CA LYS A 71 15.50 7.25 -2.80
C LYS A 71 14.54 6.12 -2.44
N HIS A 72 13.26 6.25 -2.82
CA HIS A 72 12.24 5.25 -2.62
C HIS A 72 12.24 4.25 -3.79
N ALA A 73 12.42 4.74 -5.02
CA ALA A 73 12.49 3.90 -6.21
C ALA A 73 13.65 2.90 -6.18
N ILE A 74 14.81 3.26 -5.64
CA ILE A 74 15.94 2.32 -5.47
C ILE A 74 15.63 1.18 -4.48
N GLN A 75 14.58 1.32 -3.65
CA GLN A 75 14.10 0.27 -2.76
C GLN A 75 13.09 -0.65 -3.48
N THR A 76 13.32 -0.97 -4.76
CA THR A 76 12.42 -1.81 -5.57
C THR A 76 12.10 -3.15 -4.89
N ASN A 77 13.02 -3.70 -4.10
CA ASN A 77 12.78 -4.93 -3.35
C ASN A 77 11.61 -4.82 -2.37
N VAL A 78 11.41 -3.65 -1.72
CA VAL A 78 10.24 -3.40 -0.87
C VAL A 78 8.95 -3.53 -1.68
N ALA A 79 8.91 -2.92 -2.86
CA ALA A 79 7.74 -2.97 -3.74
C ALA A 79 7.47 -4.39 -4.27
N ILE A 80 8.52 -5.13 -4.64
CA ILE A 80 8.41 -6.52 -5.11
C ILE A 80 7.88 -7.43 -4.01
N GLU A 81 8.44 -7.35 -2.80
CA GLU A 81 8.01 -8.21 -1.70
C GLU A 81 6.59 -7.86 -1.22
N LEU A 82 6.20 -6.58 -1.24
CA LEU A 82 4.81 -6.18 -1.01
C LEU A 82 3.88 -6.75 -2.10
N ALA A 83 4.25 -6.64 -3.37
CA ALA A 83 3.48 -7.20 -4.48
C ALA A 83 3.24 -8.71 -4.31
N LYS A 84 4.27 -9.47 -3.90
CA LYS A 84 4.15 -10.90 -3.58
C LYS A 84 3.26 -11.14 -2.36
N LEU A 85 3.45 -10.38 -1.27
CA LEU A 85 2.67 -10.54 -0.04
C LEU A 85 1.17 -10.34 -0.31
N ILE A 86 0.83 -9.24 -1.00
CA ILE A 86 -0.56 -8.92 -1.34
C ILE A 86 -1.13 -9.99 -2.28
N SER A 87 -0.42 -10.35 -3.36
CA SER A 87 -0.91 -11.35 -4.32
C SER A 87 -1.14 -12.71 -3.67
N ASN A 88 -0.22 -13.17 -2.83
CA ASN A 88 -0.27 -14.51 -2.26
C ASN A 88 -1.16 -14.64 -1.02
N LYS A 89 -1.25 -13.60 -0.19
CA LYS A 89 -1.89 -13.71 1.14
C LYS A 89 -3.15 -12.86 1.30
N PHE A 90 -3.21 -11.69 0.69
CA PHE A 90 -4.25 -10.69 0.96
C PHE A 90 -5.09 -10.30 -0.26
N SER A 91 -5.02 -11.10 -1.33
CA SER A 91 -5.70 -10.85 -2.61
C SER A 91 -7.17 -11.28 -2.68
N LYS A 92 -7.63 -12.10 -1.72
CA LYS A 92 -8.97 -12.70 -1.75
C LYS A 92 -10.07 -11.63 -1.72
N ASN A 93 -10.00 -10.74 -0.74
CA ASN A 93 -10.96 -9.67 -0.44
C ASN A 93 -10.40 -8.25 -0.75
N LEU A 94 -9.27 -8.16 -1.46
CA LEU A 94 -8.78 -6.89 -2.00
C LEU A 94 -9.70 -6.44 -3.13
N LYS A 95 -10.26 -5.24 -2.98
CA LYS A 95 -11.20 -4.63 -3.92
C LYS A 95 -10.54 -3.71 -4.93
N LYS A 96 -9.59 -2.88 -4.49
CA LYS A 96 -8.91 -1.90 -5.36
C LYS A 96 -7.58 -1.46 -4.74
N ILE A 97 -6.59 -1.16 -5.58
CA ILE A 97 -5.39 -0.42 -5.22
C ILE A 97 -5.45 0.92 -5.97
N ILE A 98 -5.51 2.03 -5.25
CA ILE A 98 -5.61 3.39 -5.80
C ILE A 98 -4.29 4.08 -5.56
N ILE A 99 -3.61 4.52 -6.62
CA ILE A 99 -2.40 5.33 -6.53
C ILE A 99 -2.78 6.78 -6.77
N ILE A 100 -2.59 7.64 -5.78
CA ILE A 100 -2.79 9.10 -5.87
C ILE A 100 -1.44 9.83 -5.88
N ASN A 101 -1.43 11.08 -6.33
CA ASN A 101 -0.20 11.88 -6.52
C ASN A 101 0.92 11.13 -7.28
N PRO A 102 0.63 10.47 -8.41
CA PRO A 102 1.61 9.63 -9.11
C PRO A 102 2.83 10.45 -9.52
N THR A 103 4.01 9.90 -9.24
CA THR A 103 5.28 10.47 -9.68
C THR A 103 5.87 9.65 -10.82
N PHE A 104 6.81 10.23 -11.57
CA PHE A 104 7.58 9.52 -12.60
C PHE A 104 8.14 8.18 -12.08
N TYR A 105 8.67 8.18 -10.86
CA TYR A 105 9.21 6.98 -10.21
C TYR A 105 8.14 5.95 -9.87
N THR A 106 6.94 6.38 -9.53
CA THR A 106 5.81 5.47 -9.25
C THR A 106 5.44 4.67 -10.49
N THR A 107 5.42 5.31 -11.67
CA THR A 107 5.17 4.63 -12.94
C THR A 107 6.25 3.58 -13.27
N ILE A 108 7.51 3.86 -12.95
CA ILE A 108 8.62 2.90 -13.12
C ILE A 108 8.41 1.70 -12.19
N ILE A 109 8.16 1.95 -10.90
CA ILE A 109 7.99 0.88 -9.91
C ILE A 109 6.76 0.04 -10.21
N ASN A 110 5.65 0.67 -10.63
CA ASN A 110 4.45 -0.07 -11.03
C ASN A 110 4.77 -1.07 -12.15
N LYS A 111 5.53 -0.66 -13.18
CA LYS A 111 5.98 -1.59 -14.24
C LYS A 111 6.91 -2.68 -13.72
N ALA A 112 7.80 -2.35 -12.79
CA ALA A 112 8.75 -3.30 -12.21
C ALA A 112 8.07 -4.40 -11.38
N ILE A 113 6.94 -4.10 -10.73
CA ILE A 113 6.23 -5.10 -9.90
C ILE A 113 5.26 -5.98 -10.70
N LEU A 114 4.89 -5.61 -11.94
CA LEU A 114 3.94 -6.38 -12.77
C LEU A 114 4.26 -7.88 -12.89
N PRO A 115 5.52 -8.34 -13.03
CA PRO A 115 5.81 -9.78 -13.10
C PRO A 115 5.47 -10.54 -11.81
N PHE A 116 5.36 -9.86 -10.67
CA PHE A 116 5.11 -10.43 -9.35
C PHE A 116 3.66 -10.29 -8.89
N LEU A 117 2.80 -9.71 -9.74
CA LEU A 117 1.38 -9.59 -9.51
C LEU A 117 0.63 -10.65 -10.30
N ASP A 118 -0.38 -11.24 -9.68
CA ASP A 118 -1.35 -12.06 -10.41
C ASP A 118 -2.23 -11.19 -11.31
N LYS A 119 -2.77 -11.77 -12.39
CA LYS A 119 -3.61 -11.04 -13.35
C LYS A 119 -4.75 -10.30 -12.66
N LYS A 120 -5.44 -10.96 -11.74
CA LYS A 120 -6.53 -10.36 -10.94
C LYS A 120 -6.07 -9.07 -10.27
N ILE A 121 -4.89 -9.05 -9.64
CA ILE A 121 -4.41 -7.88 -8.90
C ILE A 121 -4.02 -6.73 -9.84
N LYS A 122 -3.45 -7.04 -11.01
CA LYS A 122 -3.13 -6.01 -12.02
C LYS A 122 -4.36 -5.22 -12.42
N ASP A 123 -5.48 -5.91 -12.60
CA ASP A 123 -6.76 -5.30 -13.00
C ASP A 123 -7.40 -4.48 -11.86
N LEU A 124 -6.88 -4.56 -10.62
CA LEU A 124 -7.33 -3.77 -9.47
C LEU A 124 -6.52 -2.49 -9.25
N ILE A 125 -5.42 -2.28 -9.99
CA ILE A 125 -4.58 -1.08 -9.83
C ILE A 125 -5.13 0.05 -10.68
N GLU A 126 -5.47 1.14 -10.01
CA GLU A 126 -5.90 2.40 -10.60
C GLU A 126 -4.89 3.49 -10.26
N ILE A 127 -4.43 4.22 -11.28
CA ILE A 127 -3.54 5.37 -11.10
C ILE A 127 -4.36 6.61 -11.40
N ASP A 128 -4.61 7.40 -10.37
CA ASP A 128 -5.37 8.64 -10.48
C ASP A 128 -4.42 9.84 -10.48
N TYR A 129 -4.48 10.65 -11.53
CA TYR A 129 -3.62 11.82 -11.71
C TYR A 129 -4.23 13.10 -11.14
N GLU A 130 -5.53 13.11 -10.85
CA GLU A 130 -6.27 14.28 -10.38
C GLU A 130 -6.33 14.32 -8.86
N LEU A 131 -6.60 13.18 -8.21
CA LEU A 131 -6.70 13.08 -6.74
C LEU A 131 -5.40 13.50 -6.04
N LYS A 132 -5.50 14.46 -5.11
CA LYS A 132 -4.36 15.00 -4.34
C LYS A 132 -4.40 14.62 -2.86
N HIS A 133 -5.58 14.43 -2.31
CA HIS A 133 -5.80 14.11 -0.91
C HIS A 133 -6.58 12.79 -0.77
N VAL A 134 -6.32 12.09 0.33
CA VAL A 134 -6.99 10.80 0.62
C VAL A 134 -8.50 10.98 0.80
N ASP A 135 -8.94 12.15 1.29
CA ASP A 135 -10.35 12.42 1.57
C ASP A 135 -11.19 12.50 0.29
N GLU A 136 -10.59 12.93 -0.83
CA GLU A 136 -11.21 12.97 -2.16
C GLU A 136 -11.53 11.57 -2.72
N VAL A 137 -10.95 10.50 -2.17
CA VAL A 137 -11.25 9.11 -2.56
C VAL A 137 -12.64 8.67 -2.08
N PHE A 138 -13.21 9.37 -1.11
CA PHE A 138 -14.47 9.00 -0.45
C PHE A 138 -15.67 9.84 -0.90
N GLU A 139 -15.44 10.86 -1.74
CA GLU A 139 -16.46 11.74 -2.31
C GLU A 139 -17.14 11.11 -3.55
#